data_AF-A0A523AZQ2-F1
#
_entry.id   AF-A0A523AZQ2-F1
#
_cell.length_a   1.000
_cell.length_b   1.000
_cell.length_c   1.000
_cell.angle_alpha   90.00
_cell.angle_beta   90.00
_cell.angle_gamma   90.00
#
_symmetry.space_group_name_H-M   'P 1'
#
loop_
_entity.id
_entity.type
_entity.pdbx_description
1 polymer ?
#
loop_
_entity_poly.entity_id
_entity_poly.type
_entity_poly.pdbx_seq_one_letter_code
_entity_poly.pdbx_strand_id
1 'polypeptide(L)'
;MKIPCVIKGDFELDLGGGPSSWREGERVELEHWQFRVLRKHGLVEPLQPLGLAAVRKLLLSEKKQPGLQPLQQGFYHQLAEEMEHLRGSEEGEEFRKAVEDFLEVRLQKLVRFSLFPSQAKGALPEERVLLEELAGKIEEWRRWMGKRMGVGGSEG
;
A
#
# COMPACT_ATOMS: atom_id res chain seq x y z
N MET A 1 -1.75 -2.60 14.23
CA MET A 1 -0.40 -2.14 13.77
C MET A 1 -0.17 -0.82 14.46
N LYS A 2 0.96 -0.69 15.16
CA LYS A 2 1.31 0.56 15.83
C LYS A 2 2.12 1.47 14.93
N ILE A 3 1.89 2.77 15.03
CA ILE A 3 2.55 3.82 14.26
C ILE A 3 3.41 4.64 15.22
N PRO A 4 4.74 4.66 15.03
CA PRO A 4 5.62 5.53 15.79
C PRO A 4 5.41 6.99 15.35
N CYS A 5 5.10 7.86 16.30
CA CYS A 5 4.74 9.25 16.04
C CYS A 5 5.30 10.20 17.11
N VAL A 6 5.25 11.49 16.80
CA VAL A 6 5.64 12.58 17.68
C VAL A 6 4.42 13.45 18.00
N ILE A 7 4.27 13.80 19.27
CA ILE A 7 3.23 14.70 19.75
C ILE A 7 3.54 16.15 19.33
N LYS A 8 2.54 16.87 18.85
CA LYS A 8 2.67 18.24 18.28
C LYS A 8 2.21 19.37 19.21
N GLY A 9 1.67 19.04 20.37
CA GLY A 9 1.27 20.00 21.39
C GLY A 9 0.93 19.29 22.70
N ASP A 10 0.84 20.02 23.80
CA ASP A 10 0.43 19.48 25.10
C ASP A 10 -1.08 19.24 25.12
N PHE A 11 -1.52 18.03 25.48
CA PHE A 11 -2.95 17.73 25.67
C PHE A 11 -3.20 16.52 26.58
N GLU A 12 -4.43 16.45 27.09
CA GLU A 12 -4.93 15.31 27.86
C GLU A 12 -6.10 14.67 27.14
N LEU A 13 -6.04 13.36 26.96
CA LEU A 13 -7.09 12.60 26.28
C LEU A 13 -7.14 11.17 26.82
N ASP A 14 -8.35 10.62 26.97
CA ASP A 14 -8.56 9.19 27.24
C ASP A 14 -8.85 8.46 25.92
N LEU A 15 -7.99 7.50 25.57
CA LEU A 15 -8.12 6.67 24.38
C LEU A 15 -8.59 5.24 24.69
N GLY A 16 -9.29 5.06 25.81
CA GLY A 16 -9.85 3.77 26.24
C GLY A 16 -8.98 3.00 27.23
N GLY A 17 -8.06 3.68 27.91
CA GLY A 17 -7.15 3.10 28.92
C GLY A 17 -7.00 3.97 30.17
N GLY A 18 -7.77 5.05 30.28
CA GLY A 18 -7.62 6.10 31.28
C GLY A 18 -6.98 7.36 30.70
N PRO A 19 -7.05 8.49 31.43
CA PRO A 19 -6.51 9.76 30.97
C PRO A 19 -5.00 9.65 30.74
N SER A 20 -4.58 9.97 29.53
CA SER A 20 -3.16 10.09 29.16
C SER A 20 -2.83 11.57 28.99
N SER A 21 -1.81 12.04 29.70
CA SER A 21 -1.27 13.39 29.58
C SER A 21 0.00 13.33 28.73
N TRP A 22 -0.02 13.99 27.57
CA TRP A 22 1.05 13.95 26.59
C TRP A 22 1.64 15.33 26.36
N ARG A 23 2.95 15.35 26.11
CA ARG A 23 3.71 16.61 25.94
C ARG A 23 4.22 16.76 24.53
N GLU A 24 4.31 18.00 24.06
CA GLU A 24 4.92 18.33 22.79
C GLU A 24 6.33 17.72 22.66
N GLY A 25 6.61 17.10 21.52
CA GLY A 25 7.88 16.44 21.23
C GLY A 25 8.02 15.03 21.80
N GLU A 26 7.07 14.56 22.62
CA GLU A 26 7.05 13.18 23.11
C GLU A 26 6.91 12.18 21.96
N ARG A 27 7.67 11.08 22.02
CA ARG A 27 7.60 9.99 21.04
C ARG A 27 6.75 8.87 21.59
N VAL A 28 5.70 8.51 20.86
CA VAL A 28 4.72 7.50 21.27
C VAL A 28 4.46 6.51 20.14
N GLU A 29 4.01 5.32 20.51
CA GLU A 29 3.49 4.33 19.55
C GLU A 29 1.97 4.24 19.71
N LEU A 30 1.25 4.66 18.67
CA LEU A 30 -0.20 4.70 18.68
C LEU A 30 -0.78 3.59 17.80
N GLU A 31 -1.92 3.05 18.18
CA GLU A 31 -2.70 2.24 17.25
C GLU A 31 -3.12 3.09 16.05
N HIS A 32 -3.20 2.48 14.87
CA HIS A 32 -3.52 3.16 13.62
C HIS A 32 -4.79 4.03 13.71
N TRP A 33 -5.83 3.59 14.43
CA TRP A 33 -7.05 4.38 14.60
C TRP A 33 -6.82 5.63 15.48
N GLN A 34 -5.99 5.52 16.52
CA GLN A 34 -5.65 6.63 17.42
C GLN A 34 -4.85 7.68 16.65
N PHE A 35 -3.81 7.24 15.93
CA PHE A 35 -2.98 8.09 15.10
C PHE A 35 -3.82 8.87 14.08
N ARG A 36 -4.70 8.19 13.33
CA ARG A 36 -5.53 8.82 12.31
C ARG A 36 -6.43 9.92 12.88
N VAL A 37 -7.06 9.68 14.03
CA VAL A 37 -7.92 10.68 14.69
C VAL A 37 -7.07 11.86 15.15
N LEU A 38 -5.99 11.61 15.87
CA LEU A 38 -5.14 12.67 16.43
C LEU A 38 -4.45 13.50 15.35
N ARG A 39 -3.97 12.88 14.26
CA ARG A 39 -3.33 13.59 13.14
C ARG A 39 -4.31 14.50 12.42
N LYS A 40 -5.58 14.09 12.27
CA LYS A 40 -6.65 14.94 11.72
C LYS A 40 -6.87 16.22 12.53
N HIS A 41 -6.60 16.17 13.84
CA HIS A 41 -6.67 17.32 14.74
C HIS A 41 -5.34 18.07 14.88
N GLY A 42 -4.30 17.71 14.12
CA GLY A 42 -2.99 18.33 14.17
C GLY A 42 -2.20 18.03 15.46
N LEU A 43 -2.59 17.00 16.21
CA LEU A 43 -2.03 16.69 17.52
C LEU A 43 -0.80 15.76 17.46
N VAL A 44 -0.64 15.03 16.36
CA VAL A 44 0.48 14.09 16.16
C VAL A 44 0.94 14.07 14.71
N GLU A 45 2.21 13.76 14.49
CA GLU A 45 2.80 13.48 13.17
C GLU A 45 3.57 12.16 13.19
N PRO A 46 3.61 11.39 12.08
CA PRO A 46 4.40 10.16 12.04
C PRO A 46 5.89 10.51 12.14
N LEU A 47 6.68 9.67 12.81
CA LEU A 47 8.13 9.87 12.92
C LEU A 47 8.85 9.76 11.57
N GLN A 48 8.27 9.00 10.63
CA GLN A 48 8.77 8.84 9.27
C GLN A 48 7.59 8.94 8.29
N PRO A 49 7.17 10.15 7.88
CA PRO A 49 6.13 10.31 6.87
C PRO A 49 6.61 9.75 5.53
N LEU A 50 5.69 9.11 4.80
CA LEU A 50 5.94 8.64 3.44
C LEU A 50 5.83 9.82 2.47
N GLY A 51 6.87 10.65 2.39
CA GLY A 51 6.86 11.85 1.55
C GLY A 51 6.99 11.57 0.05
N LEU A 52 6.72 12.59 -0.77
CA LEU A 52 6.81 12.55 -2.24
C LEU A 52 8.14 12.00 -2.76
N ALA A 53 9.27 12.41 -2.16
CA ALA A 53 10.60 11.94 -2.55
C ALA A 53 10.76 10.43 -2.35
N ALA A 54 10.17 9.87 -1.29
CA ALA A 54 10.21 8.44 -1.03
C ALA A 54 9.39 7.66 -2.07
N VAL A 55 8.19 8.14 -2.42
CA VAL A 55 7.36 7.54 -3.48
C VAL A 55 8.07 7.59 -4.84
N ARG A 56 8.66 8.74 -5.21
CA ARG A 56 9.45 8.86 -6.45
C ARG A 56 10.65 7.90 -6.47
N LYS A 57 11.32 7.70 -5.34
CA LYS A 57 12.40 6.72 -5.21
C LYS A 57 11.90 5.29 -5.39
N LEU A 58 10.76 4.94 -4.79
CA LEU A 58 10.12 3.63 -4.96
C LEU A 58 9.72 3.39 -6.42
N LEU A 59 9.12 4.38 -7.09
CA LEU A 59 8.81 4.34 -8.52
C LEU A 59 10.05 4.06 -9.38
N LEU A 60 11.17 4.74 -9.12
CA LEU A 60 12.41 4.51 -9.85
C LEU A 60 12.97 3.10 -9.61
N SER A 61 12.96 2.62 -8.37
CA SER A 61 13.38 1.24 -8.05
C SER A 61 12.47 0.21 -8.71
N GLU A 62 11.16 0.43 -8.67
CA GLU A 62 10.18 -0.42 -9.33
C GLU A 62 10.46 -0.47 -10.84
N LYS A 63 10.62 0.66 -11.53
CA LYS A 63 10.92 0.67 -12.97
C LYS A 63 12.21 -0.08 -13.35
N LYS A 64 13.24 -0.04 -12.50
CA LYS A 64 14.56 -0.60 -12.84
C LYS A 64 14.64 -2.12 -12.74
N GLN A 65 13.91 -2.73 -11.81
CA GLN A 65 14.05 -4.15 -11.55
C GLN A 65 12.95 -4.97 -12.23
N PRO A 66 13.25 -6.19 -12.71
CA PRO A 66 12.26 -7.02 -13.38
C PRO A 66 11.21 -7.61 -12.40
N GLY A 67 11.60 -7.85 -11.14
CA GLY A 67 10.71 -8.33 -10.08
C GLY A 67 9.87 -7.22 -9.44
N LEU A 68 8.99 -7.58 -8.51
CA LEU A 68 8.31 -6.60 -7.65
C LEU A 68 9.28 -6.09 -6.58
N GLN A 69 9.33 -4.77 -6.37
CA GLN A 69 10.04 -4.21 -5.21
C GLN A 69 9.40 -4.78 -3.93
N PRO A 70 10.17 -5.35 -3.01
CA PRO A 70 9.67 -5.63 -1.67
C PRO A 70 9.27 -4.30 -1.01
N LEU A 71 8.01 -4.24 -0.58
CA LEU A 71 7.46 -3.12 0.17
C LEU A 71 7.30 -3.52 1.63
N GLN A 72 7.24 -2.52 2.51
CA GLN A 72 6.97 -2.75 3.92
C GLN A 72 5.51 -3.18 4.12
N GLN A 73 5.25 -3.97 5.17
CA GLN A 73 3.89 -4.34 5.54
C GLN A 73 3.09 -3.07 5.89
N GLY A 74 1.84 -3.00 5.42
CA GLY A 74 0.99 -1.83 5.64
C GLY A 74 1.31 -0.62 4.74
N PHE A 75 2.17 -0.78 3.73
CA PHE A 75 2.53 0.29 2.80
C PHE A 75 1.32 0.98 2.16
N TYR A 76 0.31 0.23 1.69
CA TYR A 76 -0.89 0.83 1.10
C TYR A 76 -1.74 1.60 2.12
N HIS A 77 -1.72 1.19 3.38
CA HIS A 77 -2.36 1.95 4.46
C HIS A 77 -1.64 3.28 4.69
N GLN A 78 -0.31 3.27 4.78
CA GLN A 78 0.49 4.50 4.92
C GLN A 78 0.29 5.46 3.74
N LEU A 79 0.25 4.92 2.51
CA LEU A 79 -0.06 5.72 1.32
C LEU A 79 -1.45 6.37 1.41
N ALA A 80 -2.47 5.60 1.79
CA ALA A 80 -3.83 6.12 1.92
C ALA A 80 -3.94 7.20 3.00
N GLU A 81 -3.27 7.02 4.14
CA GLU A 81 -3.21 8.01 5.20
C GLU A 81 -2.53 9.32 4.74
N GLU A 82 -1.42 9.21 4.01
CA GLU A 82 -0.71 10.39 3.51
C GLU A 82 -1.50 11.12 2.43
N MET A 83 -2.17 10.39 1.53
CA MET A 83 -3.07 10.99 0.54
C MET A 83 -4.24 11.74 1.20
N GLU A 84 -4.80 11.22 2.29
CA GLU A 84 -5.87 11.91 3.02
C GLU A 84 -5.35 13.14 3.77
N HIS A 85 -4.15 13.08 4.35
CA HIS A 85 -3.53 14.21 5.04
C HIS A 85 -3.21 15.37 4.07
N LEU A 86 -2.71 15.06 2.88
CA LEU A 86 -2.37 16.04 1.86
C LEU A 86 -3.57 16.46 1.00
N ARG A 87 -4.79 16.03 1.33
CA ARG A 87 -5.96 16.23 0.48
C ARG A 87 -6.27 17.71 0.29
N GLY A 88 -6.35 18.13 -0.97
CA GLY A 88 -6.68 19.52 -1.35
C GLY A 88 -5.50 20.48 -1.34
N SER A 89 -4.27 20.02 -1.09
CA SER A 89 -3.05 20.82 -1.26
C SER A 89 -2.39 20.57 -2.62
N GLU A 90 -1.57 21.54 -3.08
CA GLU A 90 -0.75 21.38 -4.28
C GLU A 90 0.24 20.20 -4.14
N GLU A 91 0.82 20.04 -2.94
CA GLU A 91 1.68 18.89 -2.62
C GLU A 91 0.91 17.57 -2.73
N GLY A 92 -0.37 17.54 -2.33
CA GLY A 92 -1.23 16.37 -2.48
C GLY A 92 -1.53 15.99 -3.93
N GLU A 93 -1.64 16.97 -4.82
CA GLU A 93 -1.76 16.71 -6.28
C GLU A 93 -0.49 16.06 -6.84
N GLU A 94 0.69 16.57 -6.48
CA GLU A 94 1.96 15.98 -6.89
C GLU A 94 2.17 14.58 -6.30
N PHE A 95 1.81 14.41 -5.03
CA PHE A 95 1.89 13.14 -4.33
C PHE A 95 1.01 12.10 -5.02
N ARG A 96 -0.25 12.44 -5.31
CA ARG A 96 -1.19 11.54 -6.00
C ARG A 96 -0.64 11.09 -7.35
N LYS A 97 -0.15 12.02 -8.19
CA LYS A 97 0.43 11.66 -9.50
C LYS A 97 1.59 10.67 -9.35
N ALA A 98 2.47 10.89 -8.38
CA ALA A 98 3.58 9.98 -8.12
C ALA A 98 3.10 8.59 -7.64
N VAL A 99 2.03 8.54 -6.85
CA VAL A 99 1.39 7.29 -6.41
C VAL A 99 0.72 6.57 -7.57
N GLU A 100 -0.02 7.27 -8.43
CA GLU A 100 -0.65 6.71 -9.63
C GLU A 100 0.40 6.09 -10.57
N ASP A 101 1.49 6.82 -10.85
CA ASP A 101 2.60 6.31 -11.65
C ASP A 101 3.24 5.05 -11.05
N PHE A 102 3.38 5.02 -9.72
CA PHE A 102 3.89 3.85 -9.00
C PHE A 102 2.96 2.66 -9.11
N LEU A 103 1.67 2.86 -8.87
CA LEU A 103 0.65 1.82 -8.96
C LEU A 103 0.55 1.25 -10.36
N GLU A 104 0.60 2.08 -11.39
CA GLU A 104 0.54 1.66 -12.80
C GLU A 104 1.71 0.73 -13.16
N VAL A 105 2.95 1.13 -12.85
CA VAL A 105 4.14 0.30 -13.10
C VAL A 105 4.06 -1.02 -12.33
N ARG A 106 3.60 -0.95 -11.08
CA ARG A 106 3.49 -2.13 -10.23
C ARG A 106 2.39 -3.08 -10.71
N LEU A 107 1.25 -2.56 -11.15
CA LEU A 107 0.15 -3.32 -11.73
C LEU A 107 0.59 -4.07 -12.98
N GLN A 108 1.32 -3.43 -13.89
CA GLN A 108 1.83 -4.09 -15.10
C GLN A 108 2.67 -5.33 -14.77
N LYS A 109 3.47 -5.26 -13.70
CA LYS A 109 4.25 -6.41 -13.23
C LYS A 109 3.37 -7.47 -12.58
N LEU A 110 2.39 -7.08 -11.76
CA LEU A 110 1.43 -8.01 -11.17
C LEU A 110 0.68 -8.78 -12.27
N VAL A 111 0.22 -8.10 -13.32
CA VAL A 111 -0.42 -8.74 -14.48
C VAL A 111 0.53 -9.76 -15.12
N ARG A 112 1.81 -9.41 -15.33
CA ARG A 112 2.81 -10.36 -15.83
C ARG A 112 2.97 -11.58 -14.91
N PHE A 113 3.00 -11.35 -13.59
CA PHE A 113 3.15 -12.42 -12.60
C PHE A 113 1.89 -13.24 -12.39
N SER A 114 0.71 -12.79 -12.80
CA SER A 114 -0.52 -13.58 -12.72
C SER A 114 -0.45 -14.91 -13.50
N LEU A 115 0.42 -14.98 -14.51
CA LEU A 115 0.70 -16.23 -15.23
C LEU A 115 1.55 -17.21 -14.42
N PHE A 116 2.36 -16.72 -13.48
CA PHE A 116 3.25 -17.51 -12.63
C PHE A 116 3.31 -16.92 -11.21
N PRO A 117 2.23 -17.01 -10.40
CA PRO A 117 2.12 -16.29 -9.13
C PRO A 117 3.23 -16.65 -8.11
N SER A 118 3.77 -17.86 -8.19
CA SER A 118 4.90 -18.32 -7.36
C SER A 118 6.19 -17.50 -7.53
N GLN A 119 6.31 -16.74 -8.62
CA GLN A 119 7.46 -15.88 -8.90
C GLN A 119 7.31 -14.47 -8.29
N ALA A 120 6.13 -14.09 -7.80
CA ALA A 120 5.84 -12.77 -7.24
C ALA A 120 6.36 -12.58 -5.79
N LYS A 121 7.66 -12.78 -5.57
CA LYS A 121 8.28 -12.76 -4.21
C LYS A 121 8.18 -11.43 -3.46
N GLY A 122 7.88 -10.32 -4.15
CA GLY A 122 7.70 -8.99 -3.58
C GLY A 122 6.24 -8.53 -3.42
N ALA A 123 5.26 -9.43 -3.66
CA ALA A 123 3.84 -9.10 -3.54
C ALA A 123 3.40 -9.07 -2.06
N LEU A 124 2.77 -7.97 -1.68
CA LEU A 124 2.06 -7.79 -0.41
C LEU A 124 0.79 -8.65 -0.36
N PRO A 125 0.22 -8.91 0.83
CA PRO A 125 -1.00 -9.72 0.97
C PRO A 125 -2.16 -9.25 0.09
N GLU A 126 -2.38 -7.95 0.00
CA GLU A 126 -3.44 -7.34 -0.81
C GLU A 126 -3.23 -7.62 -2.31
N GLU A 127 -1.98 -7.62 -2.76
CA GLU A 127 -1.61 -7.90 -4.15
C GLU A 127 -1.69 -9.39 -4.49
N ARG A 128 -1.49 -10.27 -3.50
CA ARG A 128 -1.61 -11.72 -3.68
C ARG A 128 -3.05 -12.11 -3.97
N VAL A 129 -4.02 -11.47 -3.32
CA VAL A 129 -5.45 -11.63 -3.63
C VAL A 129 -5.70 -11.28 -5.10
N LEU A 130 -5.21 -10.12 -5.56
CA LEU A 130 -5.33 -9.72 -6.97
C LEU A 130 -4.66 -10.72 -7.93
N LEU A 131 -3.47 -11.21 -7.60
CA LEU A 131 -2.76 -12.21 -8.41
C LEU A 131 -3.54 -13.51 -8.54
N GLU A 132 -4.14 -14.00 -7.45
CA GLU A 132 -4.98 -15.20 -7.43
C GLU A 132 -6.23 -15.03 -8.29
N GLU A 133 -6.91 -13.88 -8.19
CA GLU A 133 -8.07 -13.56 -9.02
C GLU A 133 -7.72 -13.52 -10.51
N LEU A 134 -6.64 -12.82 -10.87
CA LEU A 134 -6.17 -12.74 -12.25
C LEU A 134 -5.76 -14.11 -12.80
N ALA A 135 -5.04 -14.91 -12.01
CA ALA A 135 -4.66 -16.27 -12.40
C ALA A 135 -5.91 -17.14 -12.66
N GLY A 136 -6.91 -17.05 -11.80
CA GLY A 136 -8.20 -17.74 -11.96
C GLY A 136 -8.92 -17.34 -13.24
N LYS A 137 -8.96 -16.05 -13.57
CA LYS A 137 -9.57 -15.55 -14.81
C LYS A 137 -8.83 -15.99 -16.07
N ILE A 138 -7.51 -16.03 -16.02
CA ILE A 138 -6.69 -16.51 -17.14
C ILE A 138 -6.93 -18.01 -17.37
N GLU A 139 -7.01 -18.80 -16.31
CA GLU A 139 -7.26 -20.24 -16.40
C GLU A 139 -8.68 -20.55 -16.91
N GLU A 140 -9.68 -19.79 -16.44
CA GLU A 140 -11.05 -19.85 -16.96
C GLU A 140 -11.09 -19.61 -18.48
N TRP A 141 -10.42 -18.54 -18.93
CA TRP A 141 -10.31 -18.23 -20.35
C TRP A 141 -9.57 -19.30 -21.15
N ARG A 142 -8.44 -19.82 -20.63
CA ARG A 142 -7.67 -20.90 -21.27
C ARG A 142 -8.51 -22.16 -21.45
N ARG A 143 -9.26 -22.56 -20.42
CA ARG A 143 -10.15 -23.73 -20.49
C ARG A 143 -11.26 -23.53 -21.51
N TRP A 144 -11.87 -22.35 -21.53
CA TRP A 144 -12.92 -22.01 -22.50
C TRP A 144 -12.40 -22.05 -23.94
N MET A 145 -11.20 -21.48 -24.19
CA MET A 145 -10.54 -21.55 -25.49
C MET A 145 -10.15 -22.98 -25.88
N GLY A 146 -9.57 -23.76 -24.96
CA GLY A 146 -9.18 -25.15 -25.22
C GLY A 146 -10.35 -26.01 -25.69
N LYS A 147 -11.52 -25.88 -25.02
CA LYS A 147 -12.77 -26.54 -25.43
C LYS A 147 -13.21 -26.15 -26.85
N ARG A 148 -13.10 -24.87 -27.21
CA ARG A 148 -13.50 -24.37 -28.54
C ARG A 148 -12.57 -24.80 -29.66
N MET A 149 -11.26 -24.88 -29.36
CA MET A 149 -10.24 -25.21 -30.34
C MET A 149 -10.02 -26.72 -30.50
N GLY A 150 -10.71 -27.56 -29.71
CA GLY A 150 -10.48 -29.02 -29.70
C GLY A 150 -9.13 -29.43 -29.11
N VAL A 151 -8.40 -28.49 -28.50
CA VAL A 151 -7.11 -28.76 -27.86
C VAL A 151 -7.39 -29.29 -26.46
N GLY A 152 -7.26 -30.61 -26.29
CA GLY A 152 -7.58 -31.32 -25.04
C GLY A 152 -8.60 -32.45 -25.19
N GLY A 153 -9.12 -32.68 -26.41
CA GLY A 153 -9.90 -33.87 -26.77
C GLY A 153 -9.05 -34.89 -27.51
N SER A 154 -8.07 -35.48 -26.83
CA SER A 154 -7.45 -36.73 -27.25
C SER A 154 -7.89 -37.79 -26.25
N GLU A 155 -9.09 -38.33 -26.43
CA GLU A 155 -9.37 -39.69 -25.97
C GLU A 155 -8.64 -40.63 -26.92
N GLY A 156 -7.68 -41.36 -26.36
CA GLY A 156 -6.91 -42.44 -26.95
C GLY A 156 -6.24 -43.21 -25.84
#